data_AF-A0A1Y3N2J5-F1
#
_entry.id   AF-A0A1Y3N2J5-F1
#
_cell.length_a   1.000
_cell.length_b   1.000
_cell.length_c   1.000
_cell.angle_alpha   90.00
_cell.angle_beta   90.00
_cell.angle_gamma   90.00
#
_symmetry.space_group_name_H-M   'P 1'
#
loop_
_entity.id
_entity.type
_entity.pdbx_description
1 polymer ?
#
loop_
_entity_poly.entity_id
_entity_poly.type
_entity_poly.pdbx_seq_one_letter_code
_entity_poly.pdbx_strand_id
1 'polypeptide(L)'
;INEIDVNDWESNTLYDGYSVDDPTIINFWKVVRELTNDKRTQLLLFATGSPQVPITGFKDLQGNGKIQKFKLKKSGTLKEFPISHTCFNRIDLPPYTSYIQLKQKLLRAITEGMIGFQRD
;
A
#
# COMPACT_ATOMS: atom_id res chain seq x y z
N ILE A 1 -6.28 -9.66 16.18
CA ILE A 1 -5.81 -8.59 15.27
C ILE A 1 -7.01 -7.71 15.00
N ASN A 2 -6.94 -6.42 15.31
CA ASN A 2 -8.05 -5.50 15.01
C ASN A 2 -8.20 -5.36 13.50
N GLU A 3 -9.43 -5.19 13.03
CA GLU A 3 -9.69 -4.97 11.61
C GLU A 3 -9.07 -3.65 11.16
N ILE A 4 -8.33 -3.67 10.05
CA ILE A 4 -7.77 -2.46 9.44
C ILE A 4 -8.92 -1.65 8.82
N ASP A 5 -9.12 -0.44 9.33
CA ASP A 5 -10.03 0.53 8.74
C ASP A 5 -9.44 1.09 7.43
N VAL A 6 -9.98 0.64 6.31
CA VAL A 6 -9.53 1.04 4.98
C VAL A 6 -9.91 2.50 4.66
N ASN A 7 -10.97 3.02 5.25
CA ASN A 7 -11.39 4.41 5.02
C ASN A 7 -10.44 5.38 5.77
N ASP A 8 -10.06 5.04 7.00
CA ASP A 8 -9.02 5.79 7.73
C ASP A 8 -7.68 5.74 6.97
N TRP A 9 -7.31 4.58 6.42
CA TRP A 9 -6.11 4.44 5.60
C TRP A 9 -6.14 5.36 4.36
N GLU A 10 -7.20 5.27 3.56
CA GLU A 10 -7.36 6.06 2.35
C GLU A 10 -7.38 7.56 2.62
N SER A 11 -8.13 8.01 3.64
CA SER A 11 -8.22 9.42 4.00
C SER A 11 -6.90 10.02 4.50
N ASN A 12 -5.99 9.18 4.99
CA ASN A 12 -4.65 9.56 5.45
C ASN A 12 -3.53 9.24 4.46
N THR A 13 -3.87 8.93 3.22
CA THR A 13 -2.90 8.62 2.16
C THR A 13 -2.49 9.87 1.39
N LEU A 14 -1.19 10.00 1.13
CA LEU A 14 -0.64 10.99 0.21
C LEU A 14 -0.50 10.41 -1.20
N TYR A 15 -0.82 11.22 -2.22
CA TYR A 15 -0.68 10.85 -3.62
C TYR A 15 0.39 11.73 -4.27
N ASP A 16 1.38 11.11 -4.90
CA ASP A 16 2.49 11.78 -5.58
C ASP A 16 2.47 11.40 -7.08
N GLY A 17 2.13 12.36 -7.95
CA GLY A 17 1.92 12.11 -9.37
C GLY A 17 0.59 11.42 -9.73
N TYR A 18 -0.27 11.18 -8.74
CA TYR A 18 -1.65 10.73 -8.91
C TYR A 18 -2.62 11.73 -8.32
N SER A 19 -3.81 11.84 -8.91
CA SER A 19 -4.98 12.47 -8.30
C SER A 19 -5.86 11.41 -7.65
N VAL A 20 -6.74 11.83 -6.73
CA VAL A 20 -7.66 10.93 -6.01
C VAL A 20 -8.68 10.25 -6.94
N ASP A 21 -8.98 10.88 -8.07
CA ASP A 21 -9.90 10.40 -9.12
C ASP A 21 -9.19 9.60 -10.23
N ASP A 22 -7.86 9.42 -10.15
CA ASP A 22 -7.14 8.60 -11.12
C ASP A 22 -7.64 7.14 -11.07
N PRO A 23 -7.95 6.51 -12.22
CA PRO A 23 -8.44 5.14 -12.25
C PRO A 23 -7.55 4.13 -11.52
N THR A 24 -6.22 4.34 -11.52
CA THR A 24 -5.29 3.50 -10.76
C THR A 24 -5.52 3.61 -9.26
N ILE A 25 -5.77 4.82 -8.73
CA ILE A 25 -6.03 5.05 -7.30
C ILE A 25 -7.39 4.49 -6.89
N ILE A 26 -8.43 4.76 -7.67
CA ILE A 26 -9.77 4.21 -7.45
C ILE A 26 -9.71 2.68 -7.41
N ASN A 27 -9.03 2.06 -8.39
CA ASN A 27 -8.90 0.61 -8.45
C ASN A 27 -8.03 0.06 -7.31
N PHE A 28 -6.96 0.76 -6.91
CA PHE A 28 -6.14 0.34 -5.77
C PHE A 28 -7.00 0.21 -4.52
N TRP A 29 -7.74 1.25 -4.15
CA TRP A 29 -8.57 1.19 -2.96
C TRP A 29 -9.74 0.23 -3.08
N LYS A 30 -10.30 0.05 -4.28
CA LYS A 30 -11.29 -1.01 -4.53
C LYS A 30 -10.70 -2.39 -4.22
N VAL A 31 -9.49 -2.68 -4.69
CA VAL A 31 -8.79 -3.94 -4.37
C VAL A 31 -8.60 -4.06 -2.86
N VAL A 32 -8.07 -3.04 -2.18
CA VAL A 32 -7.79 -3.09 -0.72
C VAL A 32 -9.05 -3.38 0.10
N ARG A 33 -10.19 -2.82 -0.27
CA ARG A 33 -11.47 -3.10 0.40
C ARG A 33 -11.94 -4.55 0.19
N GLU A 34 -11.68 -5.14 -0.98
CA GLU A 34 -11.98 -6.55 -1.25
C GLU A 34 -11.02 -7.53 -0.55
N LEU A 35 -9.85 -7.09 -0.09
CA LEU A 35 -8.90 -7.95 0.61
C LEU A 35 -9.43 -8.37 1.99
N THR A 36 -9.09 -9.58 2.39
CA THR A 36 -9.27 -10.03 3.78
C THR A 36 -8.37 -9.22 4.71
N ASN A 37 -8.69 -9.17 6.01
CA ASN A 37 -7.88 -8.44 6.98
C ASN A 37 -6.41 -8.91 7.01
N ASP A 38 -6.17 -10.22 6.85
CA ASP A 38 -4.82 -10.78 6.77
C ASP A 38 -4.07 -10.23 5.55
N LYS A 39 -4.72 -10.14 4.39
CA LYS A 39 -4.12 -9.57 3.18
C LYS A 39 -3.91 -8.06 3.28
N ARG A 40 -4.80 -7.33 3.97
CA ARG A 40 -4.57 -5.91 4.31
C ARG A 40 -3.37 -5.74 5.22
N THR A 41 -3.19 -6.63 6.20
CA THR A 41 -2.04 -6.65 7.11
C THR A 41 -0.74 -6.92 6.35
N GLN A 42 -0.75 -7.86 5.41
CA GLN A 42 0.38 -8.14 4.53
C GLN A 42 0.74 -6.94 3.63
N LEU A 43 -0.27 -6.25 3.09
CA LEU A 43 -0.04 -5.01 2.33
C LEU A 43 0.54 -3.90 3.22
N LEU A 44 0.06 -3.76 4.45
CA LEU A 44 0.58 -2.77 5.40
C LEU A 44 2.04 -3.06 5.75
N LEU A 45 2.37 -4.33 6.01
CA LEU A 45 3.74 -4.79 6.22
C LEU A 45 4.61 -4.51 5.00
N PHE A 46 4.14 -4.84 3.80
CA PHE A 46 4.84 -4.53 2.55
C PHE A 46 5.12 -3.03 2.41
N ALA A 47 4.15 -2.18 2.75
CA ALA A 47 4.27 -0.73 2.64
C ALA A 47 5.18 -0.08 3.69
N THR A 48 5.16 -0.59 4.93
CA THR A 48 5.68 0.13 6.11
C THR A 48 6.76 -0.63 6.88
N GLY A 49 6.94 -1.92 6.61
CA GLY A 49 7.76 -2.81 7.43
C GLY A 49 7.12 -3.17 8.78
N SER A 50 5.89 -2.72 9.06
CA SER A 50 5.14 -3.04 10.27
C SER A 50 3.72 -3.53 9.94
N PRO A 51 3.20 -4.56 10.62
CA PRO A 51 1.82 -4.99 10.44
C PRO A 51 0.82 -4.19 11.29
N GLN A 52 1.27 -3.19 12.06
CA GLN A 52 0.45 -2.51 13.06
C GLN A 52 0.10 -1.07 12.66
N VAL A 53 -1.16 -0.72 12.87
CA VAL A 53 -1.66 0.67 12.81
C VAL A 53 -1.59 1.26 14.22
N PRO A 54 -1.12 2.52 14.40
CA PRO A 54 -1.20 3.20 15.68
C PRO A 54 -2.63 3.23 16.23
N ILE A 55 -2.77 3.22 17.55
CA ILE A 55 -4.11 3.32 18.18
C ILE A 55 -4.84 4.63 17.82
N THR A 56 -4.08 5.66 17.44
CA THR A 56 -4.60 6.95 16.98
C THR A 56 -4.92 6.99 15.48
N GLY A 57 -4.73 5.89 14.74
CA GLY A 57 -5.07 5.75 13.33
C GLY A 57 -3.91 6.02 12.36
N PHE A 58 -4.20 5.97 11.06
CA PHE A 58 -3.22 6.12 9.97
C PHE A 58 -2.61 7.53 9.87
N LYS A 59 -3.25 8.53 10.48
CA LYS A 59 -2.70 9.90 10.54
C LYS A 59 -1.35 9.98 11.26
N ASP A 60 -1.11 9.08 12.22
CA ASP A 60 0.08 9.04 13.08
C ASP A 60 0.99 7.84 12.76
N LEU A 61 0.84 7.28 11.55
CA LEU A 61 1.65 6.15 11.08
C LEU A 61 3.14 6.49 11.22
N GLN A 62 3.93 5.56 11.75
CA GLN A 62 5.36 5.77 12.01
C GLN A 62 6.19 5.30 10.81
N GLY A 63 7.24 6.03 10.47
CA GLY A 63 8.23 5.66 9.46
C GLY A 63 9.57 6.33 9.75
N ASN A 64 10.65 5.55 9.80
CA ASN A 64 12.00 6.01 10.13
C ASN A 64 12.08 6.91 11.38
N GLY A 65 11.42 6.49 12.48
CA GLY A 65 11.46 7.18 13.77
C GLY A 65 10.60 8.45 13.90
N LYS A 66 9.75 8.75 12.91
CA LYS A 66 8.83 9.91 12.94
C LYS A 66 7.46 9.58 12.38
N ILE A 67 6.49 10.46 12.61
CA ILE A 67 5.20 10.39 11.92
C ILE A 67 5.43 10.59 10.42
N GLN A 68 4.98 9.62 9.64
CA GLN A 68 5.13 9.54 8.19
C GLN A 68 3.88 8.88 7.61
N LYS A 69 3.03 9.67 6.96
CA LYS A 69 1.83 9.15 6.29
C LYS A 69 2.19 8.16 5.19
N PHE A 70 1.29 7.20 4.96
CA PHE A 70 1.37 6.31 3.81
C PHE A 70 1.27 7.10 2.50
N LYS A 71 2.03 6.68 1.49
CA LYS A 71 2.12 7.39 0.20
C LYS A 71 2.05 6.43 -0.99
N LEU A 72 1.24 6.79 -1.97
CA LEU A 72 1.24 6.18 -3.30
C LEU A 72 1.90 7.13 -4.30
N LYS A 73 2.97 6.67 -4.94
CA LYS A 73 3.71 7.45 -5.95
C LYS A 73 3.56 6.82 -7.32
N LYS A 74 3.20 7.62 -8.33
CA LYS A 74 3.21 7.22 -9.73
C LYS A 74 4.65 6.99 -10.20
N SER A 75 4.98 5.76 -10.57
CA SER A 75 6.32 5.40 -11.04
C SER A 75 6.29 4.11 -11.87
N GLY A 76 7.23 3.98 -12.79
CA GLY A 76 7.34 2.79 -13.64
C GLY A 76 6.27 2.69 -14.73
N THR A 77 6.14 1.48 -15.26
CA THR A 77 5.38 1.12 -16.45
C THR A 77 4.40 -0.02 -16.16
N LEU A 78 3.44 -0.22 -17.06
CA LEU A 78 2.40 -1.26 -16.93
C LEU A 78 2.94 -2.70 -16.80
N LYS A 79 4.22 -2.94 -17.13
CA LYS A 79 4.84 -4.28 -17.07
C LYS A 79 5.51 -4.55 -15.74
N GLU A 80 5.95 -3.52 -15.02
CA GLU A 80 6.68 -3.65 -13.78
C GLU A 80 5.76 -4.09 -12.64
N PHE A 81 6.33 -4.36 -11.47
CA PHE A 81 5.59 -4.63 -10.23
C PHE A 81 5.65 -3.39 -9.33
N PRO A 82 4.67 -3.22 -8.42
CA PRO A 82 4.78 -2.22 -7.37
C PRO A 82 6.04 -2.44 -6.51
N ILE A 83 6.69 -1.34 -6.12
CA ILE A 83 7.90 -1.37 -5.29
C ILE A 83 7.62 -0.63 -3.97
N SER A 84 7.98 -1.23 -2.84
CA SER A 84 7.86 -0.62 -1.53
C SER A 84 9.14 0.07 -1.09
N HIS A 85 8.99 1.20 -0.41
CA HIS A 85 10.05 1.88 0.33
C HIS A 85 9.59 2.06 1.78
N THR A 86 9.82 1.06 2.61
CA THR A 86 9.28 0.94 3.98
C THR A 86 9.67 2.10 4.88
N CYS A 87 10.92 2.59 4.79
CA CYS A 87 11.39 3.76 5.53
C CYS A 87 10.53 5.03 5.31
N PHE A 88 9.79 5.10 4.20
CA PHE A 88 8.96 6.24 3.83
C PHE A 88 7.47 5.92 3.79
N ASN A 89 7.06 4.72 4.22
CA ASN A 89 5.68 4.23 4.09
C ASN A 89 5.13 4.40 2.66
N ARG A 90 5.97 4.16 1.64
CA ARG A 90 5.67 4.48 0.24
C ARG A 90 5.59 3.23 -0.62
N ILE A 91 4.57 3.18 -1.47
CA ILE A 91 4.52 2.27 -2.62
C ILE A 91 4.64 3.10 -3.89
N ASP A 92 5.64 2.76 -4.70
CA ASP A 92 5.77 3.20 -6.08
C ASP A 92 4.86 2.29 -6.91
N LEU A 93 3.74 2.85 -7.37
CA LEU A 93 2.66 2.15 -8.07
C LEU A 93 2.69 2.53 -9.55
N PRO A 94 2.83 1.56 -10.47
CA PRO A 94 2.66 1.83 -11.89
C PRO A 94 1.20 2.14 -12.26
N PRO A 95 0.97 2.92 -13.34
CA PRO A 95 -0.36 3.42 -13.71
C PRO A 95 -1.25 2.37 -14.36
N TYR A 96 -1.54 1.29 -13.65
CA TYR A 96 -2.46 0.25 -14.10
C TYR A 96 -3.89 0.78 -14.16
N THR A 97 -4.44 0.89 -15.36
CA THR A 97 -5.85 1.30 -15.57
C THR A 97 -6.81 0.11 -15.50
N SER A 98 -6.31 -1.12 -15.68
CA SER A 98 -7.09 -2.35 -15.53
C SER A 98 -7.12 -2.82 -14.08
N TYR A 99 -8.32 -2.95 -13.54
CA TYR A 99 -8.56 -3.51 -12.20
C TYR A 99 -7.91 -4.88 -12.01
N ILE A 100 -8.08 -5.77 -12.99
CA ILE A 100 -7.55 -7.15 -12.93
C ILE A 100 -6.01 -7.12 -12.90
N GLN A 101 -5.39 -6.30 -13.76
CA GLN A 101 -3.94 -6.16 -13.81
C GLN A 101 -3.40 -5.63 -12.49
N LEU A 102 -4.02 -4.57 -11.95
CA LEU A 102 -3.63 -3.98 -10.67
C LEU A 102 -3.69 -5.03 -9.55
N LYS A 103 -4.83 -5.72 -9.42
CA LYS A 103 -5.04 -6.75 -8.38
C LYS A 103 -3.98 -7.85 -8.45
N GLN A 104 -3.74 -8.39 -9.65
CA GLN A 104 -2.75 -9.46 -9.86
C GLN A 104 -1.33 -9.00 -9.52
N LYS A 105 -0.92 -7.83 -10.05
CA LYS A 105 0.43 -7.27 -9.83
C LYS A 105 0.67 -6.92 -8.36
N LEU A 106 -0.31 -6.31 -7.70
CA LEU A 106 -0.24 -5.94 -6.29
C LEU A 106 -0.11 -7.17 -5.39
N LEU A 107 -0.98 -8.17 -5.55
CA LEU A 107 -0.95 -9.38 -4.72
C LEU A 107 0.34 -10.18 -4.91
N ARG A 108 0.85 -10.21 -6.14
CA ARG A 108 2.14 -10.85 -6.44
C ARG A 108 3.30 -10.11 -5.79
N ALA A 109 3.35 -8.78 -5.89
CA ALA A 109 4.39 -7.97 -5.26
C ALA A 109 4.40 -8.10 -3.72
N ILE A 110 3.23 -8.11 -3.08
CA ILE A 110 3.12 -8.36 -1.63
C ILE A 110 3.72 -9.74 -1.29
N THR A 111 3.35 -10.77 -2.05
CA THR A 111 3.80 -12.15 -1.78
C THR A 111 5.30 -12.31 -1.99
N GLU A 112 5.84 -11.79 -3.09
CA GLU A 112 7.27 -11.86 -3.41
C GLU A 112 8.12 -10.99 -2.47
N GLY A 113 7.66 -9.78 -2.13
CA GLY A 113 8.33 -8.89 -1.18
C GLY A 113 8.39 -9.48 0.23
N MET A 114 7.32 -10.15 0.68
CA MET A 114 7.30 -10.85 1.96
C MET A 114 8.28 -12.02 2.05
N ILE A 115 8.52 -12.75 0.95
CA ILE A 115 9.52 -13.82 0.93
C ILE A 115 10.94 -13.24 1.13
N GLY A 116 11.19 -12.03 0.63
CA GLY A 116 12.44 -11.30 0.90
C GLY A 116 12.62 -11.00 2.39
N PHE A 117 11.60 -10.46 3.05
CA PHE A 117 11.65 -10.12 4.48
C PHE A 117 11.79 -11.32 5.45
N GLN A 118 11.43 -12.53 5.03
CA GLN A 118 11.57 -13.73 5.88
C GLN A 118 12.99 -14.33 5.87
N ARG A 119 13.90 -13.80 5.04
CA ARG A 119 15.27 -14.30 4.90
C ARG A 119 16.33 -13.45 5.60
N ASP A 120 15.92 -12.35 6.23
CA ASP A 120 16.78 -11.44 6.98
C ASP A 120 16.56 -11.58 8.50
#